data_AF-A0A9P1DYH9-F1
#
_entry.id   AF-A0A9P1DYH9-F1
#
_cell.length_a   1.000
_cell.length_b   1.000
_cell.length_c   1.000
_cell.angle_alpha   90.00
_cell.angle_beta   90.00
_cell.angle_gamma   90.00
#
_symmetry.space_group_name_H-M   'P 1'
#
loop_
_entity.id
_entity.type
_entity.pdbx_description
1 polymer ?
#
loop_
_entity_poly.entity_id
_entity_poly.type
_entity_poly.pdbx_seq_one_letter_code
_entity_poly.pdbx_strand_id
1 'polypeptide(L)'
;MLHLMINVLAITHDLSQILQRREQDLVNALKLVTIVKQRLAAMKTDIGWGALFDEVVTFCNKFHIDVPSMDQKYIKGKRSKRRAPSITNMHHYKYEVREE
;
A
#
# COMPACT_ATOMS: atom_id res chain seq x y z
N MET A 1 -5.88 -4.38 -0.44
CA MET A 1 -5.78 -3.15 -1.26
C MET A 1 -6.51 -1.97 -0.66
N LEU A 2 -7.77 -2.10 -0.20
CA LEU A 2 -8.53 -0.97 0.36
C LEU A 2 -7.82 -0.25 1.52
N HIS A 3 -7.21 -0.96 2.47
CA HIS A 3 -6.49 -0.33 3.59
C HIS A 3 -5.24 0.45 3.16
N LEU A 4 -4.46 -0.09 2.21
CA LEU A 4 -3.35 0.64 1.61
C LEU A 4 -3.85 1.93 0.91
N MET A 5 -4.96 1.83 0.17
CA MET A 5 -5.57 2.99 -0.48
C MET A 5 -6.07 4.03 0.52
N ILE A 6 -6.70 3.61 1.63
CA ILE A 6 -7.13 4.52 2.71
C ILE A 6 -5.92 5.25 3.31
N ASN A 7 -4.83 4.54 3.59
CA ASN A 7 -3.61 5.15 4.12
C ASN A 7 -2.97 6.14 3.12
N VAL A 8 -2.96 5.79 1.82
CA VAL A 8 -2.49 6.71 0.76
C VAL A 8 -3.41 7.92 0.61
N LEU A 9 -4.73 7.72 0.69
CA LEU A 9 -5.74 8.78 0.63
C LEU A 9 -5.61 9.77 1.80
N ALA A 10 -5.44 9.26 3.03
CA ALA A 10 -5.20 10.10 4.20
C ALA A 10 -3.94 10.98 4.00
N ILE A 11 -2.86 10.36 3.55
CA ILE A 11 -1.59 11.06 3.30
C ILE A 11 -1.71 12.13 2.19
N THR A 12 -2.42 11.81 1.09
CA THR A 12 -2.61 12.74 -0.03
C THR A 12 -3.59 13.87 0.33
N HIS A 13 -4.57 13.61 1.18
CA HIS A 13 -5.47 14.63 1.73
C HIS A 13 -4.70 15.68 2.55
N ASP A 14 -3.84 15.24 3.48
CA ASP A 14 -3.00 16.13 4.28
C ASP A 14 -2.10 17.01 3.39
N LEU A 15 -1.50 16.40 2.36
CA LEU A 15 -0.67 17.11 1.40
C LEU A 15 -1.47 18.17 0.62
N SER A 16 -2.69 17.83 0.19
CA SER A 16 -3.56 18.72 -0.58
C SER A 16 -3.98 19.96 0.22
N GLN A 17 -4.37 19.78 1.49
CA GLN A 17 -4.73 20.91 2.36
C GLN A 17 -3.57 21.89 2.52
N ILE A 18 -2.34 21.39 2.63
CA ILE A 18 -1.17 22.23 2.89
C ILE A 18 -0.76 22.96 1.60
N LEU A 19 -0.84 22.31 0.45
CA LEU A 19 -0.57 22.94 -0.85
C LEU A 19 -1.54 24.09 -1.19
N GLN A 20 -2.77 24.08 -0.66
CA GLN A 20 -3.77 25.11 -0.96
C GLN A 20 -3.49 26.48 -0.31
N ARG A 21 -2.59 26.59 0.68
CA ARG A 21 -2.43 27.79 1.51
C ARG A 21 -1.35 28.83 1.08
N ARG A 22 -0.60 28.61 -0.02
CA ARG A 22 0.37 29.49 -0.73
C ARG A 22 1.62 30.04 0.01
N GLU A 23 2.69 30.12 -0.78
CA GLU A 23 4.08 30.60 -0.57
C GLU A 23 4.90 30.05 0.61
N GLN A 24 4.52 30.27 1.87
CA GLN A 24 5.19 29.60 3.01
C GLN A 24 4.99 28.08 2.98
N ASP A 25 3.92 27.64 2.31
CA ASP A 25 3.56 26.24 2.19
C ASP A 25 4.20 25.49 1.04
N LEU A 26 4.94 26.12 0.13
CA LEU A 26 5.68 25.36 -0.87
C LEU A 26 6.83 24.58 -0.22
N VAL A 27 7.57 25.23 0.69
CA VAL A 27 8.63 24.57 1.46
C VAL A 27 8.02 23.52 2.40
N ASN A 28 6.88 23.81 3.03
CA ASN A 28 6.19 22.83 3.87
C ASN A 28 5.65 21.65 3.06
N ALA A 29 5.10 21.90 1.86
CA ALA A 29 4.64 20.87 0.95
C ALA A 29 5.79 19.99 0.45
N LEU A 30 6.95 20.56 0.09
CA LEU A 30 8.13 19.76 -0.27
C LEU A 30 8.63 18.90 0.91
N LYS A 31 8.63 19.45 2.13
CA LYS A 31 8.91 18.68 3.35
C LYS A 31 7.90 17.55 3.52
N LEU A 32 6.62 17.80 3.29
CA LEU A 32 5.57 16.78 3.37
C LEU A 32 5.72 15.72 2.30
N VAL A 33 5.95 16.07 1.04
CA VAL A 33 6.24 15.09 -0.03
C VAL A 33 7.40 14.19 0.40
N THR A 34 8.43 14.76 1.02
CA THR A 34 9.57 14.00 1.57
C THR A 34 9.13 13.07 2.71
N ILE A 35 8.35 13.56 3.67
CA ILE A 35 7.80 12.77 4.79
C ILE A 35 6.90 11.65 4.26
N VAL A 36 6.02 11.93 3.30
CA VAL A 36 5.12 10.98 2.65
C VAL A 36 5.92 9.89 1.94
N LYS A 37 6.93 10.28 1.17
CA LYS A 37 7.83 9.34 0.50
C LYS A 37 8.54 8.44 1.52
N GLN A 38 9.00 9.00 2.64
CA GLN A 38 9.62 8.25 3.73
C GLN A 38 8.63 7.29 4.41
N ARG A 39 7.39 7.73 4.68
CA ARG A 39 6.33 6.88 5.25
C ARG A 39 5.97 5.72 4.33
N LEU A 40 5.81 5.99 3.03
CA LEU A 40 5.55 4.95 2.03
C LEU A 40 6.73 3.97 1.91
N ALA A 41 7.97 4.46 2.01
CA ALA A 41 9.15 3.60 2.05
C ALA A 41 9.19 2.76 3.33
N ALA A 42 8.85 3.34 4.49
CA ALA A 42 8.77 2.63 5.77
C ALA A 42 7.71 1.53 5.74
N MET A 43 6.54 1.76 5.13
CA MET A 43 5.50 0.74 4.93
C MET A 43 5.98 -0.45 4.07
N LYS A 44 6.99 -0.24 3.20
CA LYS A 44 7.60 -1.30 2.39
C LYS A 44 8.73 -2.06 3.10
N THR A 45 9.18 -1.60 4.27
CA THR A 45 10.11 -2.37 5.12
C THR A 45 9.42 -3.61 5.69
N ASP A 46 10.18 -4.60 6.14
CA ASP A 46 9.59 -5.81 6.72
C ASP A 46 8.74 -5.51 7.97
N ILE A 47 9.18 -4.57 8.79
CA ILE A 47 8.45 -4.15 10.00
C ILE A 47 7.16 -3.41 9.64
N GLY A 48 7.26 -2.40 8.76
CA GLY A 48 6.08 -1.61 8.35
C GLY A 48 5.06 -2.44 7.56
N TRP A 49 5.54 -3.38 6.74
CA TRP A 49 4.69 -4.32 6.04
C TRP A 49 4.01 -5.30 6.98
N GLY A 50 4.72 -5.85 7.97
CA GLY A 50 4.14 -6.73 8.98
C GLY A 50 2.98 -6.07 9.72
N ALA A 51 3.18 -4.84 10.21
CA ALA A 51 2.13 -4.08 10.89
C ALA A 51 0.89 -3.83 10.00
N LEU A 52 1.10 -3.45 8.74
CA LEU A 52 0.01 -3.27 7.78
C LEU A 52 -0.71 -4.58 7.48
N PHE A 53 0.05 -5.67 7.33
CA PHE A 53 -0.49 -6.98 7.04
C PHE A 53 -1.35 -7.51 8.20
N ASP A 54 -0.89 -7.34 9.44
CA ASP A 54 -1.64 -7.72 10.64
C ASP A 54 -2.97 -6.96 10.76
N GLU A 55 -2.97 -5.65 10.44
CA GLU A 55 -4.19 -4.84 10.42
C GLU A 55 -5.18 -5.37 9.35
N VAL A 56 -4.68 -5.69 8.15
CA VAL A 56 -5.49 -6.25 7.07
C VAL A 56 -6.04 -7.63 7.43
N VAL A 57 -5.22 -8.51 8.02
CA VAL A 57 -5.66 -9.84 8.49
C VAL A 57 -6.72 -9.71 9.57
N THR A 58 -6.53 -8.78 10.52
CA THR A 58 -7.51 -8.51 11.58
C THR A 58 -8.84 -8.04 10.98
N PHE A 59 -8.80 -7.12 10.01
CA PHE A 59 -9.99 -6.68 9.29
C PHE A 59 -10.67 -7.85 8.55
N CYS A 60 -9.91 -8.64 7.79
CA CYS A 60 -10.44 -9.78 7.05
C CYS A 60 -11.11 -10.80 7.99
N ASN A 61 -10.45 -11.15 9.10
CA ASN A 61 -10.99 -12.06 10.10
C ASN A 61 -12.31 -11.54 10.69
N LYS A 62 -12.39 -10.23 10.99
CA LYS A 62 -13.61 -9.59 11.51
C LYS A 62 -14.80 -9.72 10.57
N PHE A 63 -14.56 -9.74 9.26
CA PHE A 63 -15.60 -9.82 8.24
C PHE A 63 -15.67 -11.19 7.54
N HIS A 64 -15.00 -12.21 8.09
CA HIS A 64 -14.93 -13.57 7.53
C HIS A 64 -14.48 -13.60 6.05
N ILE A 65 -13.52 -12.73 5.71
CA ILE A 65 -12.89 -12.68 4.39
C ILE A 65 -11.65 -13.59 4.42
N ASP A 66 -11.59 -14.54 3.49
CA ASP A 66 -10.44 -15.44 3.38
C ASP A 66 -9.16 -14.68 2.98
N VAL A 67 -8.09 -14.90 3.75
CA VAL A 67 -6.76 -14.35 3.44
C VAL A 67 -5.99 -15.37 2.59
N PRO A 68 -5.52 -15.01 1.39
CA PRO A 68 -4.75 -15.92 0.56
C PRO A 68 -3.36 -16.19 1.17
N SER A 69 -2.83 -17.40 0.96
CA SER A 69 -1.47 -17.74 1.38
C SER A 69 -0.44 -16.86 0.67
N MET A 70 0.44 -16.22 1.45
CA MET A 70 1.43 -15.27 0.94
C MET A 70 2.58 -15.93 0.17
N ASP A 71 2.83 -17.23 0.40
CA ASP A 71 3.86 -18.02 -0.28
C ASP A 71 3.39 -18.58 -1.63
N GLN A 72 2.08 -18.56 -1.88
CA GLN A 72 1.53 -19.02 -3.16
C GLN A 72 1.87 -18.05 -4.30
N LYS A 73 1.98 -18.59 -5.52
CA LYS A 73 2.14 -17.78 -6.73
C LYS A 73 0.94 -16.86 -6.92
N TYR A 74 1.23 -15.60 -7.23
CA TYR A 74 0.20 -14.63 -7.57
C TYR A 74 -0.40 -14.92 -8.95
N ILE A 75 -1.73 -14.98 -9.02
CA ILE A 75 -2.48 -15.25 -10.25
C ILE A 75 -3.39 -14.05 -10.54
N LYS A 76 -3.07 -13.25 -11.56
CA LYS A 76 -3.92 -12.12 -11.98
C LYS A 76 -5.18 -12.63 -12.71
N GLY A 77 -6.34 -12.55 -12.06
CA GLY A 77 -7.67 -12.80 -12.66
C GLY A 77 -7.85 -14.23 -13.22
N LYS A 78 -8.50 -14.35 -14.38
CA LYS A 78 -8.77 -15.64 -15.07
C LYS A 78 -7.53 -16.25 -15.75
N ARG A 79 -6.32 -15.76 -15.49
CA ARG A 79 -5.11 -16.35 -16.10
C ARG A 79 -4.92 -17.77 -15.58
N SER A 80 -4.62 -18.69 -16.50
CA SER A 80 -4.20 -20.04 -16.14
C SER A 80 -2.99 -20.00 -15.21
N LYS A 81 -2.97 -20.85 -14.17
CA LYS A 81 -1.82 -21.02 -13.27
C LYS A 81 -0.51 -21.28 -14.02
N ARG A 82 -0.56 -21.92 -15.20
CA ARG A 82 0.62 -22.16 -16.05
C ARG A 82 1.24 -20.90 -16.64
N ARG A 83 0.46 -19.82 -16.80
CA ARG A 83 0.90 -18.53 -17.35
C ARG A 83 1.01 -17.44 -16.28
N ALA A 84 0.88 -17.80 -15.01
CA ALA A 84 1.03 -16.87 -13.91
C ALA A 84 2.51 -16.46 -13.79
N PRO A 85 2.81 -15.18 -13.50
CA PRO A 85 4.18 -14.76 -13.22
C PRO A 85 4.75 -15.56 -12.05
N SER A 86 6.07 -15.78 -12.02
CA SER A 86 6.76 -16.50 -10.94
C SER A 86 6.87 -15.71 -9.63
N ILE A 87 6.02 -14.69 -9.43
CA ILE A 87 6.02 -13.85 -8.24
C ILE A 87 5.05 -14.43 -7.21
N THR A 88 5.37 -14.28 -5.93
CA THR A 88 4.49 -14.68 -4.82
C THR A 88 3.43 -13.60 -4.55
N ASN A 89 2.34 -13.98 -3.87
CA ASN A 89 1.36 -13.03 -3.35
C ASN A 89 2.04 -11.97 -2.47
N MET A 90 3.00 -12.37 -1.63
CA MET A 90 3.81 -11.45 -0.83
C MET A 90 4.51 -10.39 -1.67
N HIS A 91 5.21 -10.82 -2.73
CA HIS A 91 5.96 -9.90 -3.58
C HIS A 91 5.04 -8.91 -4.30
N HIS A 92 3.93 -9.43 -4.86
CA HIS A 92 2.95 -8.61 -5.57
C HIS A 92 2.34 -7.54 -4.66
N TYR A 93 1.77 -7.91 -3.52
CA TYR A 93 1.08 -6.95 -2.66
C TYR A 93 2.02 -5.96 -1.96
N LYS A 94 3.28 -6.34 -1.71
CA LYS A 94 4.25 -5.47 -1.04
C LYS A 94 4.95 -4.48 -1.97
N TYR A 95 5.27 -4.90 -3.19
CA TYR A 95 6.16 -4.14 -4.07
C TYR A 95 5.52 -3.73 -5.40
N GLU A 96 4.62 -4.54 -5.97
CA GLU A 96 3.99 -4.28 -7.25
C GLU A 96 2.66 -3.54 -7.09
N VAL A 97 2.74 -2.30 -6.63
CA VAL A 97 1.65 -1.34 -6.79
C VAL A 97 1.80 -0.68 -8.16
N ARG A 98 1.29 -1.35 -9.21
CA ARG A 98 0.96 -0.71 -10.49
C ARG A 98 -0.52 -0.98 -10.75
N GLU A 99 -1.30 0.10 -10.75
CA GLU A 99 -2.61 0.08 -11.40
C GLU A 99 -2.44 -0.20 -12.89
N GLU A 100 -3.47 -0.86 -13.44
CA GLU A 100 -3.72 -1.32 -14.83
C GLU A 100 -3.28 -2.76 -15.17
#